data_AF-A0A317RB59-F1
#
_entry.id   AF-A0A317RB59-F1
#
_cell.length_a   1.000
_cell.length_b   1.000
_cell.length_c   1.000
_cell.angle_alpha   90.00
_cell.angle_beta   90.00
_cell.angle_gamma   90.00
#
_symmetry.space_group_name_H-M   'P 1'
#
loop_
_entity.id
_entity.type
_entity.pdbx_description
1 polymer ?
#
loop_
_entity_poly.entity_id
_entity_poly.type
_entity_poly.pdbx_seq_one_letter_code
_entity_poly.pdbx_strand_id
1 'polypeptide(L)'
;MGGRAAASALVLAALAALLAGCAAPGPAPDAVVTGTVLARERLVVPPGAVFEAALVDATQPAAPPVVLARQRVADPGPPPYPLRLPYHQARVAPGGRYEVRAGVWLQGRLWLETPDTHPVLVQPDFRHVDVFLARVPELAATAAAAVPLRRTWWRLVELVDGPPVAPPAAGAPPAHLLLGRDPGRAAGSGGCNRFALQFVQDGARLRFQGLQSGLRLCLDGGTSELAYLERLLATAAFFQEGRQLELRGADGRALLRFVAEEWGEPPIADDDPPMLPQ
;
A
#
# COMPACT_ATOMS: atom_id res chain seq x y z
N MET A 1 13.67 -21.97 -65.16
CA MET A 1 13.96 -21.09 -64.00
C MET A 1 12.64 -20.69 -63.37
N GLY A 2 12.17 -21.42 -62.36
CA GLY A 2 10.90 -21.14 -61.69
C GLY A 2 10.63 -22.25 -60.68
N GLY A 3 10.59 -21.92 -59.38
CA GLY A 3 10.27 -22.92 -58.37
C GLY A 3 10.73 -22.63 -56.94
N ARG A 4 11.67 -21.71 -56.70
CA ARG A 4 12.23 -21.52 -55.33
C ARG A 4 11.73 -20.28 -54.58
N ALA A 5 11.06 -19.33 -55.24
CA ALA A 5 10.60 -18.09 -54.62
C ALA A 5 9.23 -18.20 -53.89
N ALA A 6 8.36 -19.14 -54.28
CA ALA A 6 7.02 -19.25 -53.70
C ALA A 6 6.99 -19.98 -52.35
N ALA A 7 7.96 -20.87 -52.08
CA ALA A 7 7.97 -21.69 -50.86
C ALA A 7 8.43 -20.91 -49.62
N SER A 8 9.27 -19.87 -49.78
CA SER A 8 9.82 -19.11 -48.63
C SER A 8 8.85 -18.06 -48.07
N ALA A 9 7.92 -17.55 -48.88
CA ALA A 9 6.93 -16.56 -48.43
C ALA A 9 5.79 -17.19 -47.62
N LEU A 10 5.44 -18.45 -47.89
CA LEU A 10 4.40 -19.18 -47.17
C LEU A 10 4.84 -19.67 -45.78
N VAL A 11 6.13 -19.89 -45.57
CA VAL A 11 6.67 -20.33 -44.26
C VAL A 11 6.75 -19.17 -43.26
N LEU A 12 7.00 -17.93 -43.72
CA LEU A 12 7.05 -16.76 -42.84
C LEU A 12 5.67 -16.27 -42.38
N ALA A 13 4.61 -16.47 -43.18
CA ALA A 13 3.25 -16.13 -42.77
C ALA A 13 2.67 -17.14 -41.75
N ALA A 14 3.10 -18.40 -41.79
CA ALA A 14 2.65 -19.43 -40.85
C ALA A 14 3.32 -19.33 -39.47
N LEU A 15 4.50 -18.70 -39.37
CA LEU A 15 5.21 -18.53 -38.09
C LEU A 15 4.72 -17.32 -37.27
N ALA A 16 4.08 -16.33 -37.90
CA ALA A 16 3.58 -15.14 -37.21
C ALA A 16 2.24 -15.36 -36.49
N ALA A 17 1.50 -16.43 -36.84
CA ALA A 17 0.20 -16.75 -36.23
C ALA A 17 0.30 -17.59 -34.94
N LEU A 18 1.50 -18.08 -34.58
CA LEU A 18 1.73 -18.96 -33.43
C LEU A 18 2.20 -18.24 -32.15
N LEU A 19 2.38 -16.91 -32.20
CA LEU A 19 2.78 -16.10 -31.03
C LEU A 19 1.64 -15.26 -30.43
N ALA A 20 0.42 -15.37 -30.97
CA ALA A 20 -0.77 -14.90 -30.27
C ALA A 20 -1.15 -15.94 -29.20
N GLY A 21 -0.29 -16.08 -28.18
CA GLY A 21 -0.66 -16.75 -26.95
C GLY A 21 -1.82 -15.99 -26.34
N CYS A 22 -3.03 -16.51 -26.50
CA CYS A 22 -4.20 -16.02 -25.79
C CYS A 22 -3.88 -16.13 -24.29
N ALA A 23 -3.52 -15.01 -23.67
CA ALA A 23 -3.68 -14.84 -22.24
C ALA A 23 -5.18 -14.92 -21.99
N ALA A 24 -5.70 -16.14 -21.80
CA ALA A 24 -7.06 -16.33 -21.35
C ALA A 24 -7.20 -15.48 -20.08
N PRO A 25 -8.23 -14.63 -19.98
CA PRO A 25 -8.49 -13.96 -18.72
C PRO A 25 -8.55 -15.05 -17.65
N GLY A 26 -7.91 -14.78 -16.50
CA GLY A 26 -8.00 -15.69 -15.36
C GLY A 26 -9.48 -16.04 -15.06
N PRO A 27 -9.73 -17.11 -14.29
CA PRO A 27 -11.10 -17.43 -13.90
C PRO A 27 -11.80 -16.17 -13.37
N ALA A 28 -13.12 -16.06 -13.59
CA ALA A 28 -13.87 -14.96 -13.00
C ALA A 28 -13.90 -15.11 -11.47
N PRO A 29 -13.96 -14.00 -10.70
CA PRO A 29 -14.16 -14.06 -9.25
C PRO A 29 -15.36 -14.94 -8.88
N ASP A 30 -15.21 -15.80 -7.87
CA ASP A 30 -16.18 -16.80 -7.43
C ASP A 30 -16.82 -16.47 -6.07
N ALA A 31 -16.38 -15.38 -5.43
CA ALA A 31 -16.89 -14.88 -4.17
C ALA A 31 -16.98 -13.34 -4.18
N VAL A 32 -17.78 -12.79 -3.27
CA VAL A 32 -17.93 -11.34 -3.12
C VAL A 32 -18.02 -10.97 -1.65
N VAL A 33 -17.24 -9.96 -1.23
CA VAL A 33 -17.48 -9.24 0.02
C VAL A 33 -18.46 -8.10 -0.27
N THR A 34 -19.51 -8.01 0.53
CA THR A 34 -20.58 -7.00 0.40
C THR A 34 -20.67 -6.12 1.64
N GLY A 35 -21.39 -5.01 1.56
CA GLY A 35 -21.57 -4.12 2.69
C GLY A 35 -22.03 -2.73 2.27
N THR A 36 -21.96 -1.82 3.23
CA THR A 36 -22.26 -0.41 3.01
C THR A 36 -21.10 0.44 3.54
N VAL A 37 -20.69 1.43 2.75
CA VAL A 37 -19.73 2.45 3.20
C VAL A 37 -20.49 3.71 3.60
N LEU A 38 -20.30 4.13 4.85
CA LEU A 38 -20.95 5.25 5.51
C LEU A 38 -19.91 6.31 5.87
N ALA A 39 -20.31 7.58 5.96
CA ALA A 39 -19.48 8.62 6.57
C ALA A 39 -19.87 8.84 8.02
N ARG A 40 -18.88 9.10 8.90
CA ARG A 40 -19.12 9.45 10.31
C ARG A 40 -19.76 10.82 10.43
N GLU A 41 -19.31 11.77 9.62
CA GLU A 41 -19.83 13.13 9.59
C GLU A 41 -20.81 13.33 8.43
N ARG A 42 -21.77 14.24 8.60
CA ARG A 42 -22.58 14.74 7.48
C ARG A 42 -21.71 15.68 6.65
N LEU A 43 -21.50 15.33 5.39
CA LEU A 43 -20.66 16.06 4.47
C LEU A 43 -21.27 16.05 3.06
N VAL A 44 -20.99 17.12 2.31
CA VAL A 44 -21.23 17.15 0.86
C VAL A 44 -19.94 16.69 0.21
N VAL A 45 -20.03 15.64 -0.61
CA VAL A 45 -18.90 15.12 -1.38
C VAL A 45 -18.70 16.04 -2.58
N PRO A 46 -17.53 16.69 -2.73
CA PRO A 46 -17.28 17.56 -3.86
C PRO A 46 -17.30 16.78 -5.19
N PRO A 47 -17.68 17.41 -6.31
CA PRO A 47 -17.51 16.80 -7.63
C PRO A 47 -16.02 16.58 -7.93
N GLY A 48 -15.71 15.58 -8.75
CA GLY A 48 -14.36 15.10 -9.02
C GLY A 48 -13.79 14.21 -7.90
N ALA A 49 -14.59 13.86 -6.90
CA ALA A 49 -14.21 12.87 -5.89
C ALA A 49 -14.17 11.47 -6.49
N VAL A 50 -13.22 10.66 -6.02
CA VAL A 50 -13.11 9.25 -6.36
C VAL A 50 -13.23 8.45 -5.08
N PHE A 51 -14.25 7.60 -4.98
CA PHE A 51 -14.35 6.60 -3.93
C PHE A 51 -13.58 5.35 -4.35
N GLU A 52 -12.82 4.79 -3.41
CA GLU A 52 -12.23 3.47 -3.59
C GLU A 52 -12.37 2.64 -2.32
N ALA A 53 -12.62 1.35 -2.50
CA ALA A 53 -12.52 0.34 -1.46
C ALA A 53 -11.69 -0.86 -1.94
N ALA A 54 -10.98 -1.48 -1.01
CA ALA A 54 -10.11 -2.61 -1.29
C ALA A 54 -10.29 -3.69 -0.22
N LEU A 55 -10.37 -4.95 -0.65
CA LEU A 55 -10.19 -6.12 0.19
C LEU A 55 -8.70 -6.40 0.29
N VAL A 56 -8.15 -6.37 1.50
CA VAL A 56 -6.70 -6.47 1.73
C VAL A 56 -6.39 -7.67 2.60
N ASP A 57 -5.47 -8.51 2.14
CA ASP A 57 -4.76 -9.50 2.95
C ASP A 57 -3.62 -8.81 3.69
N ALA A 58 -3.77 -8.71 5.01
CA ALA A 58 -2.78 -8.17 5.94
C ALA A 58 -2.32 -9.24 6.94
N THR A 59 -2.28 -10.51 6.50
CA THR A 59 -1.89 -11.66 7.31
C THR A 59 -0.42 -11.61 7.71
N GLN A 60 0.45 -11.12 6.83
CA GLN A 60 1.90 -11.05 7.03
C GLN A 60 2.36 -9.60 7.27
N PRO A 61 2.60 -9.16 8.52
CA PRO A 61 3.00 -7.78 8.81
C PRO A 61 4.37 -7.39 8.25
N ALA A 62 5.22 -8.40 8.00
CA ALA A 62 6.58 -8.22 7.51
C ALA A 62 6.67 -8.09 5.97
N ALA A 63 5.54 -8.22 5.27
CA ALA A 63 5.45 -8.07 3.82
C ALA A 63 4.44 -6.96 3.47
N PRO A 64 4.57 -6.32 2.29
CA PRO A 64 3.54 -5.47 1.75
C PRO A 64 2.18 -6.19 1.74
N PRO A 65 1.09 -5.50 2.13
CA PRO A 65 -0.24 -6.09 2.10
C PRO A 65 -0.65 -6.42 0.66
N VAL A 66 -1.44 -7.49 0.49
CA VAL A 66 -1.90 -7.93 -0.83
C VAL A 66 -3.34 -7.51 -1.05
N VAL A 67 -3.59 -6.71 -2.07
CA VAL A 67 -4.93 -6.31 -2.50
C VAL A 67 -5.57 -7.44 -3.30
N LEU A 68 -6.65 -8.00 -2.76
CA LEU A 68 -7.37 -9.14 -3.33
C LEU A 68 -8.55 -8.74 -4.20
N ALA A 69 -9.06 -7.52 -4.06
CA ALA A 69 -10.15 -6.97 -4.86
C ALA A 69 -10.18 -5.45 -4.65
N ARG A 70 -10.55 -4.71 -5.70
CA ARG A 70 -10.74 -3.26 -5.63
C ARG A 70 -12.05 -2.83 -6.27
N GLN A 71 -12.73 -1.87 -5.66
CA GLN A 71 -13.90 -1.19 -6.19
C GLN A 71 -13.57 0.30 -6.27
N ARG A 72 -13.71 0.90 -7.46
CA ARG A 72 -13.53 2.34 -7.69
C ARG A 72 -14.81 2.93 -8.27
N VAL A 73 -15.22 4.10 -7.77
CA VAL A 73 -16.39 4.85 -8.25
C VAL A 73 -15.98 6.32 -8.39
N ALA A 74 -15.96 6.81 -9.64
CA ALA A 74 -15.79 8.23 -9.92
C ALA A 74 -17.11 8.98 -9.63
N ASP A 75 -17.01 10.20 -9.13
CA ASP A 75 -18.15 11.05 -8.77
C ASP A 75 -19.22 10.29 -7.96
N PRO A 76 -18.85 9.67 -6.82
CA PRO A 76 -19.72 8.73 -6.11
C PRO A 76 -20.97 9.37 -5.49
N GLY A 77 -21.07 10.71 -5.51
CA GLY A 77 -22.12 11.45 -4.81
C GLY A 77 -21.98 11.33 -3.29
N PRO A 78 -23.02 11.68 -2.51
CA PRO A 78 -23.00 11.50 -1.06
C PRO A 78 -23.17 10.02 -0.65
N PRO A 79 -22.54 9.56 0.45
CA PRO A 79 -22.77 8.22 1.00
C PRO A 79 -24.23 8.06 1.48
N PRO A 80 -24.75 6.81 1.59
CA PRO A 80 -24.02 5.53 1.61
C PRO A 80 -23.59 5.01 0.23
N TYR A 81 -22.42 4.39 0.17
CA TYR A 81 -21.94 3.69 -1.03
C TYR A 81 -22.13 2.17 -0.90
N PRO A 82 -22.67 1.47 -1.92
CA PRO A 82 -22.73 0.02 -1.90
C PRO A 82 -21.33 -0.58 -2.05
N LEU A 83 -20.93 -1.43 -1.12
CA LEU A 83 -19.65 -2.15 -1.15
C LEU A 83 -19.83 -3.49 -1.88
N ARG A 84 -19.03 -3.72 -2.92
CA ARG A 84 -18.96 -4.97 -3.68
C ARG A 84 -17.52 -5.22 -4.11
N LEU A 85 -16.87 -6.19 -3.45
CA LEU A 85 -15.48 -6.57 -3.69
C LEU A 85 -15.45 -8.03 -4.15
N PRO A 86 -15.57 -8.30 -5.46
CA PRO A 86 -15.48 -9.64 -6.01
C PRO A 86 -14.04 -10.14 -5.93
N TYR A 87 -13.83 -11.35 -5.39
CA TYR A 87 -12.50 -11.93 -5.20
C TYR A 87 -12.51 -13.45 -5.47
N HIS A 88 -11.31 -14.02 -5.56
CA HIS A 88 -11.12 -15.47 -5.66
C HIS A 88 -11.01 -16.11 -4.28
N GLN A 89 -11.91 -17.02 -3.94
CA GLN A 89 -11.88 -17.72 -2.64
C GLN A 89 -10.59 -18.52 -2.44
N ALA A 90 -9.97 -19.02 -3.52
CA ALA A 90 -8.68 -19.71 -3.46
C ALA A 90 -7.51 -18.82 -2.97
N ARG A 91 -7.64 -17.48 -2.99
CA ARG A 91 -6.64 -16.54 -2.46
C ARG A 91 -6.77 -16.31 -0.94
N VAL A 92 -7.81 -16.85 -0.31
CA VAL A 92 -8.09 -16.67 1.12
C VAL A 92 -7.67 -17.92 1.89
N ALA A 93 -6.72 -17.75 2.80
CA ALA A 93 -6.21 -18.79 3.68
C ALA A 93 -7.01 -18.86 4.99
N PRO A 94 -7.27 -20.06 5.53
CA PRO A 94 -7.85 -20.22 6.86
C PRO A 94 -7.01 -19.51 7.93
N GLY A 95 -7.64 -18.72 8.81
CA GLY A 95 -6.96 -17.97 9.86
C GLY A 95 -6.18 -16.74 9.38
N GLY A 96 -6.29 -16.39 8.09
CA GLY A 96 -5.75 -15.14 7.56
C GLY A 96 -6.41 -13.90 8.15
N ARG A 97 -5.77 -12.74 7.99
CA ARG A 97 -6.28 -11.45 8.45
C ARG A 97 -6.65 -10.60 7.25
N TYR A 98 -7.94 -10.58 6.96
CA TYR A 98 -8.52 -9.80 5.88
C TYR A 98 -9.25 -8.58 6.43
N GLU A 99 -9.07 -7.45 5.76
CA GLU A 99 -9.76 -6.22 6.12
C GLU A 99 -10.24 -5.48 4.88
N VAL A 100 -11.32 -4.71 5.02
CA VAL A 100 -11.71 -3.72 4.02
C VAL A 100 -11.10 -2.38 4.38
N ARG A 101 -10.42 -1.78 3.40
CA ARG A 101 -9.96 -0.39 3.46
C ARG A 101 -10.76 0.41 2.46
N ALA A 102 -11.09 1.63 2.81
CA ALA A 102 -11.80 2.52 1.92
C ALA A 102 -11.31 3.96 2.11
N GLY A 103 -11.44 4.74 1.05
CA GLY A 103 -11.14 6.15 1.07
C GLY A 103 -11.94 6.91 0.02
N VAL A 104 -11.88 8.23 0.11
CA VAL A 104 -12.32 9.14 -0.94
C VAL A 104 -11.16 10.09 -1.22
N TRP A 105 -10.80 10.21 -2.49
CA TRP A 105 -9.75 11.09 -2.97
C TRP A 105 -10.35 12.28 -3.70
N LEU A 106 -9.71 13.43 -3.55
CA LEU A 106 -10.02 14.66 -4.28
C LEU A 106 -8.73 15.12 -4.94
N GLN A 107 -8.68 15.13 -6.28
CA GLN A 107 -7.47 15.53 -7.03
C GLN A 107 -6.22 14.74 -6.58
N GLY A 108 -6.35 13.41 -6.44
CA GLY A 108 -5.26 12.53 -5.98
C GLY A 108 -4.92 12.60 -4.48
N ARG A 109 -5.51 13.54 -3.73
CA ARG A 109 -5.31 13.69 -2.28
C ARG A 109 -6.34 12.91 -1.49
N LEU A 110 -5.89 12.14 -0.51
CA LEU A 110 -6.75 11.42 0.41
C LEU A 110 -7.55 12.41 1.28
N TRP A 111 -8.87 12.35 1.16
CA TRP A 111 -9.80 13.28 1.82
C TRP A 111 -10.60 12.61 2.94
N LEU A 112 -11.14 11.43 2.66
CA LEU A 112 -11.74 10.54 3.65
C LEU A 112 -10.97 9.22 3.67
N GLU A 113 -10.86 8.60 4.84
CA GLU A 113 -10.27 7.27 5.00
C GLU A 113 -11.05 6.47 6.03
N THR A 114 -10.81 5.15 6.09
CA THR A 114 -11.21 4.37 7.25
C THR A 114 -10.25 4.62 8.40
N PRO A 115 -10.67 5.21 9.54
CA PRO A 115 -9.75 5.43 10.65
C PRO A 115 -9.44 4.13 11.41
N ASP A 116 -10.42 3.22 11.43
CA ASP A 116 -10.37 1.96 12.18
C ASP A 116 -10.25 0.73 11.26
N THR A 117 -9.95 -0.41 11.88
CA THR A 117 -9.88 -1.70 11.19
C THR A 117 -11.29 -2.25 10.96
N HIS A 118 -11.56 -2.70 9.74
CA HIS A 118 -12.83 -3.31 9.35
C HIS A 118 -12.56 -4.76 8.92
N PRO A 119 -12.42 -5.69 9.88
CA PRO A 119 -12.08 -7.08 9.57
C PRO A 119 -13.24 -7.78 8.85
N VAL A 120 -12.90 -8.66 7.92
CA VAL A 120 -13.87 -9.48 7.16
C VAL A 120 -13.28 -10.87 6.95
N LEU A 121 -14.10 -11.83 6.55
CA LEU A 121 -13.66 -13.22 6.31
C LEU A 121 -13.03 -13.87 7.56
N VAL A 122 -13.39 -13.38 8.76
CA VAL A 122 -13.00 -13.97 10.06
C VAL A 122 -13.53 -15.40 10.16
N GLN A 123 -14.68 -15.64 9.54
CA GLN A 123 -15.29 -16.95 9.33
C GLN A 123 -15.64 -17.08 7.84
N PRO A 124 -15.50 -18.28 7.22
CA PRO A 124 -15.68 -18.48 5.77
C PRO A 124 -17.05 -18.02 5.22
N ASP A 125 -18.09 -18.08 6.06
CA ASP A 125 -19.47 -17.77 5.70
C ASP A 125 -19.80 -16.27 5.83
N PHE A 126 -18.99 -15.50 6.56
CA PHE A 126 -19.25 -14.08 6.83
C PHE A 126 -18.49 -13.19 5.84
N ARG A 127 -19.20 -12.76 4.79
CA ARG A 127 -18.69 -11.94 3.69
C ARG A 127 -19.39 -10.58 3.62
N HIS A 128 -19.76 -10.05 4.78
CA HIS A 128 -20.44 -8.76 4.91
C HIS A 128 -19.71 -7.89 5.93
N VAL A 129 -19.46 -6.62 5.59
CA VAL A 129 -18.86 -5.64 6.50
C VAL A 129 -19.31 -4.23 6.14
N ASP A 130 -19.87 -3.52 7.11
CA ASP A 130 -20.13 -2.09 6.98
C ASP A 130 -18.88 -1.30 7.38
N VAL A 131 -18.59 -0.26 6.63
CA VAL A 131 -17.34 0.50 6.72
C VAL A 131 -17.64 1.97 6.99
N PHE A 132 -16.91 2.57 7.94
CA PHE A 132 -17.06 3.97 8.28
C PHE A 132 -15.86 4.78 7.81
N LEU A 133 -16.13 5.79 6.98
CA LEU A 133 -15.19 6.81 6.56
C LEU A 133 -15.20 7.97 7.56
N ALA A 134 -14.02 8.53 7.81
CA ALA A 134 -13.82 9.75 8.58
C ALA A 134 -12.97 10.73 7.78
N ARG A 135 -13.13 12.02 8.09
CA ARG A 135 -12.31 13.09 7.51
C ARG A 135 -10.84 12.92 7.92
N VAL A 136 -9.94 12.92 6.94
CA VAL A 136 -8.50 13.04 7.21
C VAL A 136 -8.21 14.44 7.74
N PRO A 137 -7.53 14.60 8.89
CA PRO A 137 -7.16 15.92 9.39
C PRO A 137 -6.31 16.69 8.37
N GLU A 138 -6.68 17.96 8.13
CA GLU A 138 -5.93 18.84 7.24
C GLU A 138 -4.65 19.31 7.93
N LEU A 139 -3.57 18.56 7.73
CA LEU A 139 -2.24 18.89 8.22
C LEU A 139 -1.36 19.26 7.02
N ALA A 140 -0.52 20.28 7.17
CA ALA A 140 0.47 20.62 6.14
C ALA A 140 1.36 19.40 5.80
N ALA A 141 1.65 18.55 6.79
CA ALA A 141 2.41 17.32 6.63
C ALA A 141 1.73 16.25 5.77
N THR A 142 0.41 16.29 5.59
CA THR A 142 -0.36 15.29 4.82
C THR A 142 -1.16 15.93 3.70
N ALA A 143 -0.94 17.23 3.41
CA ALA A 143 -1.73 17.99 2.45
C ALA A 143 -1.61 17.47 1.02
N ALA A 144 -0.58 16.67 0.70
CA ALA A 144 -0.39 16.02 -0.58
C ALA A 144 -0.41 14.49 -0.48
N ALA A 145 -0.85 13.91 0.64
CA ALA A 145 -0.83 12.46 0.85
C ALA A 145 -1.86 11.75 -0.04
N ALA A 146 -1.43 10.71 -0.75
CA ALA A 146 -2.31 9.82 -1.52
C ALA A 146 -2.68 8.54 -0.75
N VAL A 147 -1.99 8.25 0.35
CA VAL A 147 -2.21 7.04 1.18
C VAL A 147 -2.27 7.40 2.66
N PRO A 148 -2.97 6.59 3.48
CA PRO A 148 -2.98 6.77 4.92
C PRO A 148 -1.57 6.64 5.50
N LEU A 149 -1.24 7.41 6.54
CA LEU A 149 0.03 7.27 7.25
C LEU A 149 0.12 5.91 7.96
N ARG A 150 -0.99 5.53 8.62
CA ARG A 150 -1.10 4.28 9.38
C ARG A 150 -1.59 3.15 8.50
N ARG A 151 -1.26 1.91 8.88
CA ARG A 151 -1.60 0.68 8.15
C ARG A 151 -1.01 0.60 6.73
N THR A 152 -0.16 1.55 6.36
CA THR A 152 0.63 1.53 5.14
C THR A 152 1.98 0.91 5.43
N TRP A 153 2.43 0.06 4.51
CA TRP A 153 3.73 -0.57 4.59
C TRP A 153 4.75 0.32 3.88
N TRP A 154 5.63 0.93 4.66
CA TRP A 154 6.58 1.93 4.19
C TRP A 154 7.95 1.29 3.98
N ARG A 155 8.35 1.07 2.72
CA ARG A 155 9.69 0.58 2.40
C ARG A 155 10.70 1.72 2.51
N LEU A 156 11.79 1.51 3.25
CA LEU A 156 12.89 2.45 3.33
C LEU A 156 13.61 2.52 1.98
N VAL A 157 13.80 3.74 1.47
CA VAL A 157 14.51 3.98 0.20
C VAL A 157 15.78 4.80 0.40
N GLU A 158 15.86 5.62 1.46
CA GLU A 158 17.01 6.48 1.70
C GLU A 158 17.28 6.68 3.20
N LEU A 159 18.56 6.59 3.57
CA LEU A 159 19.12 7.08 4.83
C LEU A 159 19.83 8.41 4.54
N VAL A 160 19.20 9.53 4.90
CA VAL A 160 19.75 10.86 4.59
C VAL A 160 21.05 11.08 5.36
N ASP A 161 22.07 11.61 4.68
CA ASP A 161 23.43 11.79 5.19
C ASP A 161 24.04 10.50 5.79
N GLY A 162 23.65 9.33 5.27
CA GLY A 162 24.00 8.02 5.79
C GLY A 162 24.58 7.06 4.74
N PRO A 163 24.90 5.82 5.13
CA PRO A 163 25.26 4.78 4.17
C PRO A 163 24.07 4.45 3.25
N PRO A 164 24.29 3.86 2.06
CA PRO A 164 23.20 3.36 1.25
C PRO A 164 22.38 2.31 2.00
N VAL A 165 21.08 2.23 1.71
CA VAL A 165 20.21 1.18 2.25
C VAL A 165 20.72 -0.17 1.76
N ALA A 166 21.17 -1.01 2.68
CA ALA A 166 21.70 -2.32 2.34
C ALA A 166 20.59 -3.26 1.82
N PRO A 167 20.93 -4.22 0.93
CA PRO A 167 19.99 -5.27 0.58
C PRO A 167 19.61 -6.08 1.83
N PRO A 168 18.39 -6.65 1.88
CA PRO A 168 18.00 -7.49 3.01
C PRO A 168 18.87 -8.74 3.09
N ALA A 169 19.12 -9.19 4.33
CA ALA A 169 19.73 -10.48 4.58
C ALA A 169 18.85 -11.62 4.02
N ALA A 170 19.44 -12.77 3.73
CA ALA A 170 18.71 -13.91 3.20
C ALA A 170 17.51 -14.28 4.10
N GLY A 171 16.31 -14.30 3.51
CA GLY A 171 15.05 -14.58 4.21
C GLY A 171 14.54 -13.47 5.13
N ALA A 172 15.16 -12.28 5.12
CA ALA A 172 14.62 -11.09 5.77
C ALA A 172 13.84 -10.24 4.76
N PRO A 173 12.79 -9.52 5.19
CA PRO A 173 12.17 -8.49 4.36
C PRO A 173 13.12 -7.29 4.19
N PRO A 174 12.95 -6.47 3.14
CA PRO A 174 13.69 -5.22 3.04
C PRO A 174 13.36 -4.29 4.22
N ALA A 175 14.23 -3.31 4.45
CA ALA A 175 14.03 -2.35 5.52
C ALA A 175 12.70 -1.62 5.34
N HIS A 176 11.86 -1.62 6.37
CA HIS A 176 10.52 -1.06 6.30
C HIS A 176 10.01 -0.59 7.67
N LEU A 177 8.91 0.15 7.64
CA LEU A 177 8.15 0.62 8.79
C LEU A 177 6.66 0.37 8.55
N LEU A 178 5.98 -0.15 9.57
CA LEU A 178 4.53 -0.28 9.62
C LEU A 178 4.03 0.39 10.89
N LEU A 179 3.29 1.48 10.71
CA LEU A 179 2.53 2.12 11.79
C LEU A 179 1.23 1.32 11.99
N GLY A 180 1.13 0.68 13.15
CA GLY A 180 0.14 -0.36 13.42
C GLY A 180 -1.30 0.13 13.50
N ARG A 181 -2.19 -0.86 13.56
CA ARG A 181 -3.64 -0.70 13.81
C ARG A 181 -3.91 -0.32 15.27
N ASP A 182 -3.13 -0.88 16.19
CA ASP A 182 -3.22 -0.58 17.61
C ASP A 182 -2.69 0.82 17.90
N PRO A 183 -3.32 1.58 18.81
CA PRO A 183 -2.85 2.90 19.19
C PRO A 183 -1.38 2.87 19.62
N GLY A 184 -0.55 3.64 18.91
CA GLY A 184 0.82 3.93 19.29
C GLY A 184 1.80 2.77 19.18
N ARG A 185 1.51 1.69 18.43
CA ARG A 185 2.49 0.62 18.15
C ARG A 185 2.96 0.64 16.71
N ALA A 186 4.27 0.56 16.50
CA ALA A 186 4.87 0.38 15.19
C ALA A 186 5.81 -0.83 15.20
N ALA A 187 5.97 -1.43 14.04
CA ALA A 187 6.88 -2.54 13.82
C ALA A 187 7.58 -2.39 12.47
N GLY A 188 8.67 -3.11 12.29
CA GLY A 188 9.37 -3.10 11.01
C GLY A 188 10.56 -4.04 11.01
N SER A 189 11.39 -3.88 9.99
CA SER A 189 12.68 -4.56 9.88
C SER A 189 13.74 -3.58 9.43
N GLY A 190 14.96 -3.75 9.93
CA GLY A 190 16.14 -3.05 9.44
C GLY A 190 16.82 -3.71 8.24
N GLY A 191 16.21 -4.75 7.66
CA GLY A 191 16.82 -5.58 6.61
C GLY A 191 17.65 -6.75 7.14
N CYS A 192 18.01 -6.74 8.43
CA CYS A 192 18.63 -7.87 9.12
C CYS A 192 17.73 -8.38 10.26
N ASN A 193 17.44 -7.49 11.20
CA ASN A 193 16.62 -7.73 12.37
C ASN A 193 15.23 -7.13 12.18
N ARG A 194 14.28 -7.71 12.90
CA ARG A 194 12.95 -7.13 13.11
C ARG A 194 12.99 -6.25 14.35
N PHE A 195 12.19 -5.21 14.35
CA PHE A 195 12.00 -4.35 15.51
C PHE A 195 10.53 -4.05 15.77
N ALA A 196 10.24 -3.69 17.02
CA ALA A 196 8.98 -3.14 17.46
C ALA A 196 9.26 -1.91 18.33
N LEU A 197 8.39 -0.93 18.27
CA LEU A 197 8.52 0.32 19.02
C LEU A 197 7.15 0.98 19.20
N GLN A 198 7.11 1.97 20.06
CA GLN A 198 5.93 2.80 20.26
C GLN A 198 6.07 4.10 19.49
N PHE A 199 4.94 4.65 19.05
CA PHE A 199 4.90 5.95 18.40
C PHE A 199 3.81 6.84 19.01
N VAL A 200 4.05 8.14 19.02
CA VAL A 200 3.06 9.15 19.38
C VAL A 200 2.98 10.15 18.24
N GLN A 201 1.75 10.36 17.75
CA GLN A 201 1.46 11.32 16.70
C GLN A 201 0.57 12.43 17.26
N ASP A 202 0.98 13.68 17.06
CA ASP A 202 0.25 14.87 17.44
C ASP A 202 0.34 15.90 16.29
N GLY A 203 -0.72 15.99 15.49
CA GLY A 203 -0.70 16.70 14.22
C GLY A 203 0.43 16.18 13.31
N ALA A 204 1.34 17.08 12.92
CA ALA A 204 2.52 16.80 12.10
C ALA A 204 3.72 16.25 12.89
N ARG A 205 3.65 16.22 14.23
CA ARG A 205 4.70 15.67 15.08
C ARG A 205 4.55 14.15 15.14
N LEU A 206 5.66 13.46 15.00
CA LEU A 206 5.75 12.01 15.12
C LEU A 206 7.02 11.67 15.88
N ARG A 207 6.86 10.95 17.00
CA ARG A 207 7.98 10.54 17.86
C ARG A 207 7.93 9.04 18.09
N PHE A 208 9.11 8.43 18.11
CA PHE A 208 9.29 7.00 18.31
C PHE A 208 10.03 6.72 19.62
N GLN A 209 9.65 5.68 20.34
CA GLN A 209 10.23 5.34 21.63
C GLN A 209 10.13 3.85 21.95
N GLY A 210 10.92 3.40 22.92
CA GLY A 210 10.87 2.01 23.39
C GLY A 210 11.22 1.00 22.32
N LEU A 211 12.29 1.26 21.55
CA LEU A 211 12.77 0.35 20.52
C LEU A 211 13.18 -1.00 21.12
N GLN A 212 12.60 -2.05 20.58
CA GLN A 212 12.96 -3.44 20.84
C GLN A 212 13.36 -4.08 19.52
N SER A 213 14.61 -4.48 19.38
CA SER A 213 15.12 -5.16 18.18
C SER A 213 15.59 -6.56 18.51
N GLY A 214 15.41 -7.49 17.56
CA GLY A 214 16.05 -8.80 17.63
C GLY A 214 17.57 -8.73 17.49
N LEU A 215 18.25 -9.82 17.85
CA LEU A 215 19.68 -9.99 17.66
C LEU A 215 19.92 -11.15 16.68
N ARG A 216 20.25 -10.80 15.44
CA ARG A 216 20.75 -11.67 14.39
C ARG A 216 22.03 -11.03 13.86
N LEU A 217 23.06 -11.85 13.69
CA LEU A 217 24.28 -11.45 13.01
C LEU A 217 24.06 -11.62 11.50
N CYS A 218 24.05 -10.52 10.77
CA CYS A 218 24.10 -10.51 9.31
C CYS A 218 25.49 -10.04 8.89
N LEU A 219 26.15 -10.83 8.02
CA LEU A 219 27.49 -10.50 7.51
C LEU A 219 27.44 -9.25 6.62
N ASP A 220 26.34 -9.05 5.89
CA ASP A 220 26.06 -7.88 5.07
C ASP A 220 24.98 -6.99 5.73
N GLY A 221 25.11 -5.67 5.59
CA GLY A 221 24.05 -4.70 5.92
C GLY A 221 23.91 -4.24 7.38
N GLY A 222 24.75 -4.73 8.29
CA GLY A 222 24.67 -4.34 9.72
C GLY A 222 24.83 -2.83 10.00
N THR A 223 25.59 -2.10 9.19
CA THR A 223 25.77 -0.64 9.33
C THR A 223 24.52 0.14 8.91
N SER A 224 23.81 -0.32 7.87
CA SER A 224 22.56 0.30 7.40
C SER A 224 21.45 0.14 8.44
N GLU A 225 21.36 -1.02 9.10
CA GLU A 225 20.37 -1.25 10.14
C GLU A 225 20.57 -0.31 11.34
N LEU A 226 21.80 -0.20 11.85
CA LEU A 226 22.09 0.68 12.98
C LEU A 226 21.78 2.15 12.62
N ALA A 227 22.23 2.60 11.45
CA ALA A 227 21.99 3.96 10.97
C ALA A 227 20.50 4.27 10.78
N TYR A 228 19.70 3.29 10.37
CA TYR A 228 18.25 3.40 10.30
C TYR A 228 17.62 3.56 11.68
N LEU A 229 17.92 2.66 12.63
CA LEU A 229 17.31 2.67 13.95
C LEU A 229 17.63 3.94 14.74
N GLU A 230 18.85 4.47 14.61
CA GLU A 230 19.26 5.74 15.21
C GLU A 230 18.42 6.92 14.69
N ARG A 231 18.30 7.05 13.37
CA ARG A 231 17.49 8.10 12.72
C ARG A 231 16.01 7.98 13.03
N LEU A 232 15.52 6.75 13.14
CA LEU A 232 14.13 6.49 13.52
C LEU A 232 13.85 7.04 14.92
N LEU A 233 14.77 6.86 15.87
CA LEU A 233 14.64 7.41 17.23
C LEU A 233 14.86 8.93 17.30
N ALA A 234 15.58 9.53 16.35
CA ALA A 234 15.77 10.98 16.24
C ALA A 234 14.60 11.72 15.56
N THR A 235 13.58 10.99 15.08
CA THR A 235 12.43 11.59 14.38
C THR A 235 11.55 12.41 15.34
N ALA A 236 11.21 13.62 14.90
CA ALA A 236 10.33 14.56 15.62
C ALA A 236 9.08 14.96 14.82
N ALA A 237 9.14 14.87 13.49
CA ALA A 237 8.06 15.23 12.57
C ALA A 237 8.05 14.33 11.34
N PHE A 238 6.99 14.42 10.56
CA PHE A 238 6.88 13.71 9.29
C PHE A 238 6.29 14.61 8.19
N PHE A 239 6.47 14.21 6.94
CA PHE A 239 5.87 14.83 5.76
C PHE A 239 5.52 13.75 4.74
N GLN A 240 4.38 13.88 4.07
CA GLN A 240 3.91 12.95 3.05
C GLN A 240 3.58 13.69 1.75
N GLU A 241 4.04 13.12 0.65
CA GLU A 241 3.76 13.57 -0.71
C GLU A 241 3.46 12.37 -1.59
N GLY A 242 2.22 12.31 -2.09
CA GLY A 242 1.69 11.15 -2.78
C GLY A 242 1.85 9.88 -1.94
N ARG A 243 2.71 8.98 -2.44
CA ARG A 243 3.06 7.70 -1.80
C ARG A 243 4.42 7.71 -1.12
N GLN A 244 5.04 8.87 -0.95
CA GLN A 244 6.32 9.04 -0.25
C GLN A 244 6.10 9.53 1.18
N LEU A 245 6.92 9.04 2.10
CA LEU A 245 6.96 9.48 3.49
C LEU A 245 8.39 9.91 3.83
N GLU A 246 8.52 11.10 4.38
CA GLU A 246 9.75 11.62 4.92
C GLU A 246 9.63 11.75 6.45
N LEU A 247 10.57 11.16 7.17
CA LEU A 247 10.71 11.38 8.61
C LEU A 247 11.79 12.44 8.86
N ARG A 248 11.47 13.41 9.71
CA ARG A 248 12.29 14.60 9.94
C ARG A 248 12.74 14.72 11.40
N GLY A 249 13.95 15.24 11.58
CA GLY A 249 14.50 15.60 12.88
C GLY A 249 13.86 16.85 13.47
N ALA A 250 14.26 17.21 14.70
CA ALA A 250 13.78 18.41 15.39
C ALA A 250 14.22 19.72 14.70
N ASP A 251 15.30 19.67 13.91
CA ASP A 251 15.80 20.75 13.07
C ASP A 251 15.04 20.88 11.73
N GLY A 252 14.07 20.00 11.47
CA GLY A 252 13.27 19.98 10.24
C GLY A 252 13.97 19.30 9.06
N ARG A 253 15.20 18.81 9.21
CA ARG A 253 15.89 18.08 8.13
C ARG A 253 15.33 16.67 7.97
N ALA A 254 15.31 16.21 6.73
CA ALA A 254 14.99 14.82 6.40
C ALA A 254 16.02 13.88 7.02
N LEU A 255 15.56 12.81 7.64
CA LEU A 255 16.40 11.74 8.19
C LEU A 255 16.24 10.44 7.38
N LEU A 256 14.99 10.14 7.00
CA LEU A 256 14.63 8.88 6.34
C LEU A 256 13.59 9.17 5.26
N ARG A 257 13.72 8.51 4.11
CA ARG A 257 12.68 8.50 3.08
C ARG A 257 12.14 7.09 2.87
N PHE A 258 10.84 7.01 2.69
CA PHE A 258 10.12 5.79 2.43
C PHE A 258 9.18 5.93 1.25
N VAL A 259 8.80 4.79 0.66
CA VAL A 259 7.73 4.68 -0.31
C VAL A 259 6.69 3.66 0.16
N ALA A 260 5.41 3.98 0.00
CA ALA A 260 4.32 3.07 0.31
C ALA A 260 4.26 1.92 -0.70
N GLU A 261 4.25 0.68 -0.21
CA GLU A 261 4.19 -0.52 -1.02
C GLU A 261 2.97 -1.37 -0.67
N GLU A 262 2.32 -1.90 -1.71
CA GLU A 262 1.27 -2.90 -1.65
C GLU A 262 1.42 -3.80 -2.88
N TRP A 263 0.94 -5.04 -2.79
CA TRP A 263 0.96 -6.02 -3.87
C TRP A 263 -0.46 -6.39 -4.31
N GLY A 264 -0.58 -7.19 -5.36
CA GLY A 264 -1.87 -7.67 -5.85
C GLY A 264 -2.47 -6.75 -6.90
N GLU A 265 -3.78 -6.50 -6.80
CA GLU A 265 -4.46 -5.63 -7.76
C GLU A 265 -3.97 -4.19 -7.64
N PRO A 266 -3.33 -3.63 -8.69
CA PRO A 266 -2.82 -2.27 -8.66
C PRO A 266 -3.99 -1.29 -8.43
N PRO A 267 -3.71 -0.08 -7.92
CA PRO A 267 -4.64 1.02 -8.08
C PRO A 267 -5.00 1.10 -9.56
N ILE A 268 -6.29 0.98 -9.89
CA ILE A 268 -6.74 1.27 -11.25
C ILE A 268 -6.33 2.71 -11.47
N ALA A 269 -5.37 2.93 -12.37
CA ALA A 269 -4.74 4.22 -12.56
C ALA A 269 -5.80 5.32 -12.54
N ASP A 270 -5.55 6.38 -11.78
CA ASP A 270 -6.09 7.65 -12.23
C ASP A 270 -5.63 7.77 -13.69
N ASP A 271 -6.53 8.12 -14.60
CA ASP A 271 -6.16 8.41 -15.98
C ASP A 271 -5.16 9.59 -15.96
N ASP A 272 -3.90 9.33 -15.61
CA ASP A 272 -2.79 10.21 -15.85
C ASP A 272 -2.71 10.27 -17.38
N PRO A 273 -3.03 11.41 -18.01
CA PRO A 273 -2.82 11.54 -19.43
C PRO A 273 -1.36 11.16 -19.71
N PRO A 274 -1.09 10.33 -20.74
CA PRO A 274 0.26 9.90 -21.01
C PRO A 274 1.14 11.14 -21.11
N MET A 275 2.20 11.19 -20.29
CA MET A 275 3.21 12.23 -20.41
C MET A 275 3.68 12.20 -21.86
N LEU A 276 3.26 13.21 -22.63
CA LEU A 276 3.77 13.44 -23.96
C LEU A 276 5.28 13.66 -23.80
N PRO A 277 6.12 12.93 -24.54
CA PRO A 277 7.56 13.19 -24.49
C PRO A 277 7.80 14.65 -24.87
N GLN A 278 8.57 15.35 -24.03
CA GLN A 278 9.12 16.67 -24.39
C GLN A 278 10.14 16.51 -25.52
#